data_AF-A0A835D8I2-F1
#
_entry.id   AF-A0A835D8I2-F1
#
_cell.length_a   1.000
_cell.length_b   1.000
_cell.length_c   1.000
_cell.angle_alpha   90.00
_cell.angle_beta   90.00
_cell.angle_gamma   90.00
#
_symmetry.space_group_name_H-M   'P 1'
#
loop_
_entity.id
_entity.type
_entity.pdbx_description
1 polymer ?
#
loop_
_entity_poly.entity_id
_entity_poly.type
_entity_poly.pdbx_seq_one_letter_code
_entity_poly.pdbx_strand_id
1 'polypeptide(L)' 'MYATGKVTKPAPACCTGLQALAQTVKSVDDKKDICRCLKDGVKAFRGVQDKFLSQIPNACKIKVGFPVSISTNCETIH' A
#
# COMPACT_ATOMS: atom_id res chain seq x y z
N MET A 1 9.57 -0.04 11.67
CA MET A 1 8.73 -0.32 10.49
C MET A 1 7.45 0.50 10.59
N TYR A 2 7.13 1.33 9.59
CA TYR A 2 6.01 2.29 9.64
C TYR A 2 4.66 1.57 9.72
N ALA A 3 4.48 0.53 8.89
CA ALA A 3 3.26 -0.28 8.86
C ALA A 3 2.89 -0.95 10.19
N THR A 4 3.85 -1.12 11.12
CA THR A 4 3.62 -1.70 12.46
C THR A 4 3.53 -0.64 13.56
N GLY A 5 3.58 0.65 13.22
CA GLY A 5 3.54 1.76 14.18
C GLY A 5 4.82 1.98 14.99
N LYS A 6 5.92 1.29 14.66
CA LYS A 6 7.19 1.45 15.38
C LYS A 6 7.92 2.75 15.03
N VAL A 7 7.55 3.39 13.93
CA VAL A 7 8.10 4.66 13.46
C VAL A 7 6.96 5.55 12.96
N THR A 8 7.13 6.87 13.07
CA THR A 8 6.09 7.86 12.78
C THR A 8 6.00 8.26 11.31
N LYS A 9 7.02 7.94 10.50
CA LYS A 9 7.07 8.25 9.05
C LYS A 9 7.63 7.07 8.24
N PRO A 10 7.16 6.87 6.99
CA PRO A 10 7.79 5.93 6.07
C PRO A 10 9.23 6.34 5.77
N ALA A 11 10.10 5.36 5.54
CA ALA A 11 11.45 5.65 5.06
C ALA A 11 11.39 6.22 3.62
N PRO A 12 12.31 7.12 3.24
CA PRO A 12 12.36 7.67 1.88
C PRO A 12 12.37 6.58 0.80
N ALA A 13 13.19 5.54 0.99
CA ALA A 13 13.28 4.38 0.09
C ALA A 13 11.94 3.63 -0.06
N CYS A 14 11.11 3.58 0.99
CA CYS A 14 9.78 3.00 0.92
C CYS A 14 8.87 3.82 0.00
N CYS A 15 8.88 5.15 0.15
CA CYS A 15 8.10 6.03 -0.72
C CYS A 15 8.60 6.00 -2.17
N THR A 16 9.91 5.95 -2.41
CA THR A 16 10.46 5.82 -3.77
C THR A 16 10.01 4.53 -4.44
N GLY A 17 10.05 3.39 -3.73
CA GLY A 17 9.56 2.12 -4.25
C GLY A 17 8.06 2.14 -4.56
N LEU A 18 7.26 2.75 -3.68
CA LEU A 18 5.82 2.90 -3.90
C LEU A 18 5.48 3.86 -5.04
N GLN A 19 6.27 4.92 -5.25
CA GLN A 19 6.11 5.83 -6.38
C GLN A 19 6.41 5.11 -7.69
N ALA A 20 7.48 4.32 -7.75
CA ALA A 20 7.79 3.50 -8.92
C ALA A 20 6.65 2.51 -9.21
N LEU A 21 6.12 1.83 -8.17
CA LEU A 21 4.97 0.94 -8.30
C LEU A 21 3.71 1.70 -8.76
N ALA A 22 3.46 2.90 -8.26
CA ALA A 22 2.33 3.72 -8.69
C ALA A 22 2.42 4.12 -10.18
N GLN A 23 3.64 4.26 -10.72
CA GLN A 23 3.86 4.55 -12.15
C GLN A 23 3.66 3.32 -13.06
N THR A 24 3.75 2.10 -12.53
CA THR A 24 3.45 0.89 -13.31
C THR A 24 1.95 0.65 -13.45
N VAL A 25 1.13 1.27 -12.59
CA VAL A 25 -0.34 1.13 -12.63
C VAL A 25 -0.91 1.91 -13.79
N LYS A 26 -1.33 1.22 -14.85
CA LYS A 26 -1.93 1.84 -16.05
C LYS A 26 -3.38 1.42 -16.25
N SER A 27 -3.77 0.26 -15.73
CA SER A 27 -5.09 -0.34 -15.87
C SER A 27 -5.73 -0.66 -14.52
N VAL A 28 -7.02 -0.99 -14.55
CA VAL A 28 -7.76 -1.48 -13.38
C VAL A 28 -7.21 -2.82 -12.93
N ASP A 29 -6.86 -3.69 -13.87
CA ASP A 29 -6.26 -5.00 -13.58
C ASP A 29 -4.93 -4.84 -12.85
N ASP A 30 -4.08 -3.88 -13.24
CA ASP A 30 -2.84 -3.58 -12.50
C ASP A 30 -3.14 -3.19 -11.05
N LYS A 31 -4.17 -2.39 -10.80
CA LYS A 31 -4.56 -2.00 -9.43
C LYS A 31 -5.01 -3.22 -8.63
N LYS A 32 -5.77 -4.13 -9.24
CA LYS A 32 -6.25 -5.36 -8.59
C LYS A 32 -5.09 -6.29 -8.24
N ASP A 33 -4.16 -6.47 -9.17
CA ASP A 33 -2.98 -7.32 -8.97
C ASP A 33 -2.05 -6.75 -7.90
N ILE A 34 -1.81 -5.44 -7.91
CA ILE A 34 -1.04 -4.77 -6.87
C ILE A 34 -1.75 -4.86 -5.52
N CYS A 35 -3.07 -4.68 -5.48
CA CYS A 35 -3.84 -4.85 -4.24
C CYS A 35 -3.66 -6.25 -3.67
N ARG A 36 -3.76 -7.30 -4.50
CA ARG A 36 -3.57 -8.70 -4.08
C ARG A 36 -2.14 -8.94 -3.59
N CYS A 37 -1.15 -8.48 -4.35
CA CYS A 37 0.28 -8.58 -3.99
C CYS A 37 0.59 -7.89 -2.65
N LEU A 38 0.10 -6.66 -2.46
CA LEU A 38 0.24 -5.94 -1.20
C LEU A 38 -0.43 -6.69 -0.07
N LYS A 39 -1.66 -7.15 -0.26
CA LYS A 39 -2.44 -7.90 0.74
C LYS A 39 -1.72 -9.17 1.21
N ASP A 40 -1.14 -9.93 0.29
CA ASP A 40 -0.37 -11.12 0.66
C ASP A 40 0.99 -10.76 1.28
N GLY A 41 1.64 -9.71 0.78
CA GLY A 41 2.86 -9.17 1.36
C GLY A 41 2.69 -8.75 2.82
N VAL A 42 1.63 -8.00 3.17
CA VAL A 42 1.39 -7.60 4.57
C VAL A 42 1.05 -8.77 5.49
N LYS A 43 0.46 -9.86 4.99
CA LYS A 43 0.24 -11.07 5.82
C LYS A 43 1.55 -11.70 6.29
N ALA A 44 2.64 -11.56 5.54
CA ALA A 44 3.95 -12.05 5.94
C ALA A 44 4.55 -11.29 7.14
N PHE A 45 4.06 -10.07 7.41
CA PHE A 45 4.55 -9.23 8.50
C PHE A 45 3.59 -9.26 9.70
N ARG A 46 4.03 -9.86 10.81
CA ARG A 46 3.27 -9.82 12.07
C ARG A 46 3.24 -8.42 12.67
N GLY A 47 2.06 -7.99 13.12
CA GLY A 47 1.86 -6.72 13.83
C GLY A 47 1.66 -5.50 12.94
N VAL A 48 1.42 -5.69 11.64
CA VAL A 48 0.97 -4.62 10.75
C VAL A 48 -0.41 -4.12 11.20
N GLN A 49 -0.59 -2.81 11.20
CA GLN A 49 -1.86 -2.19 11.56
C GLN A 49 -2.42 -1.41 10.38
N ASP A 50 -3.69 -1.64 10.10
CA ASP A 50 -4.41 -1.07 8.96
C ASP A 50 -4.36 0.47 8.93
N LYS A 51 -4.47 1.08 10.11
CA LYS A 51 -4.41 2.54 10.29
C LYS A 51 -3.13 3.19 9.74
N PHE A 52 -2.01 2.46 9.72
CA PHE A 52 -0.76 2.97 9.15
C PHE A 52 -0.70 2.72 7.66
N LEU A 53 -1.22 1.60 7.18
CA LEU A 53 -1.30 1.29 5.75
C LEU A 53 -2.13 2.33 4.99
N SER A 54 -3.29 2.68 5.53
CA SER A 54 -4.20 3.67 4.93
C SER A 54 -3.60 5.08 4.88
N GLN A 55 -2.60 5.37 5.74
CA GLN A 55 -1.88 6.63 5.74
C GLN A 55 -0.71 6.67 4.76
N ILE A 56 -0.19 5.52 4.31
CA ILE A 56 0.95 5.45 3.38
C ILE A 56 0.72 6.30 2.12
N PRO A 57 -0.45 6.24 1.44
CA PRO A 57 -0.67 7.04 0.24
C PRO A 57 -0.48 8.54 0.46
N ASN A 58 -1.03 9.06 1.56
CA ASN A 58 -0.90 10.46 1.94
C ASN A 58 0.53 10.79 2.40
N ALA A 59 1.15 9.92 3.20
CA ALA A 59 2.50 10.11 3.72
C ALA A 59 3.57 10.11 2.62
N CYS A 60 3.42 9.26 1.60
CA CYS A 60 4.32 9.17 0.45
C CYS A 60 3.88 10.00 -0.76
N LYS A 61 2.75 10.73 -0.66
CA LYS A 61 2.16 11.54 -1.74
C LYS A 61 1.95 10.75 -3.04
N ILE A 62 1.48 9.51 -2.92
CA ILE A 62 1.16 8.63 -4.07
C ILE A 62 -0.35 8.58 -4.30
N LYS A 63 -0.76 8.50 -5.56
CA LYS A 63 -2.16 8.28 -5.96
C LYS A 63 -2.32 6.88 -6.54
N VAL A 64 -2.76 5.95 -5.69
CA VAL A 64 -3.01 4.55 -6.09
C VAL A 64 -4.47 4.31 -6.52
N GLY A 65 -5.38 5.23 -6.13
CA GLY A 65 -6.80 5.17 -6.52
C GLY A 65 -7.63 4.13 -5.75
N PHE A 66 -7.06 3.48 -4.73
CA PHE A 66 -7.77 2.56 -3.84
C PHE A 66 -7.20 2.67 -2.41
N PRO A 67 -7.99 2.35 -1.37
CA PRO A 67 -7.51 2.31 -0.01
C PRO A 67 -6.53 1.14 0.18
N VAL A 68 -5.34 1.42 0.73
CA VAL A 68 -4.35 0.39 1.08
C VAL A 68 -4.65 -0.11 2.49
N SER A 69 -5.23 -1.30 2.58
CA SER A 69 -5.64 -1.93 3.83
C SER A 69 -5.49 -3.46 3.71
N ILE A 70 -5.29 -4.15 4.83
CA ILE A 70 -5.24 -5.62 4.90
C ILE A 70 -6.62 -6.21 4.57
N SER A 71 -7.69 -5.46 4.89
CA SER A 71 -9.08 -5.80 4.60
C SER A 71 -9.58 -5.27 3.26
N THR A 72 -8.76 -4.56 2.47
CA THR A 72 -9.20 -4.08 1.15
C THR A 72 -9.68 -5.26 0.30
N ASN A 73 -10.89 -5.11 -0.24
CA ASN A 73 -11.40 -6.02 -1.25
C ASN A 73 -10.86 -5.58 -2.61
N CYS A 74 -9.91 -6.34 -3.15
CA CYS A 74 -9.30 -6.03 -4.44
C CYS A 74 -10.29 -6.18 -5.60
N GLU A 75 -11.37 -6.96 -5.45
CA GLU A 75 -12.37 -7.15 -6.50
C GLU A 75 -13.24 -5.91 -6.74
N THR A 76 -13.38 -5.04 -5.74
CA THR A 76 -14.19 -3.81 -5.83
C THR A 76 -13.41 -2.62 -6.39
N ILE A 77 -12.19 -2.84 -6.90
CA ILE A 77 -11.37 -1.80 -7.50
C ILE A 77 -11.77 -1.61 -8.97
N HIS A 78 -11.94 -0.34 -9.37
CA HIS A 78 -12.38 0.11 -10.69
C HIS A 78 -11.42 1.15 -11.30
#